data_AF-A0A1Y3NM20-F1
#
_entry.id   AF-A0A1Y3NM20-F1
#
_cell.length_a   1.000
_cell.length_b   1.000
_cell.length_c   1.000
_cell.angle_alpha   90.00
_cell.angle_beta   90.00
_cell.angle_gamma   90.00
#
_symmetry.space_group_name_H-M   'P 1'
#
loop_
_entity.id
_entity.type
_entity.pdbx_description
1 polymer ?
#
loop_
_entity_poly.entity_id
_entity_poly.type
_entity_poly.pdbx_seq_one_letter_code
_entity_poly.pdbx_strand_id
1 'polypeptide(L)' 'NPSKTAVKVFLIPYDFRDMPPNTKTFIRQKSYLKDSRNPHDPKSSLRYAIHLQFVSPSKKRLYLCKSLRVVFA' A
#
# COMPACT_ATOMS: atom_id res chain seq x y z
N ASN A 1 -14.14 -15.59 -7.57
CA ASN A 1 -14.52 -15.48 -6.15
C ASN A 1 -15.71 -16.40 -5.87
N PRO A 2 -15.45 -17.70 -5.64
CA PRO A 2 -16.51 -18.71 -5.46
C PRO A 2 -17.33 -18.52 -4.17
N SER A 3 -16.76 -17.85 -3.15
CA SER A 3 -17.39 -17.61 -1.84
C SER A 3 -18.16 -16.30 -1.73
N LYS A 4 -18.31 -15.53 -2.82
CA LYS A 4 -18.94 -14.18 -2.84
C LYS A 4 -18.38 -13.20 -1.80
N THR A 5 -17.17 -13.43 -1.29
CA THR A 5 -16.56 -12.57 -0.27
C THR A 5 -16.18 -11.23 -0.86
N ALA A 6 -16.58 -10.09 -0.28
CA ALA A 6 -16.17 -8.79 -0.81
C ALA A 6 -14.63 -8.68 -0.82
N VAL A 7 -14.04 -8.52 -2.01
CA VAL A 7 -12.59 -8.35 -2.18
C VAL A 7 -12.32 -6.88 -2.51
N LYS A 8 -11.35 -6.29 -1.81
CA LYS A 8 -10.86 -4.94 -2.10
C LYS A 8 -9.42 -5.00 -2.55
N VAL A 9 -9.16 -4.50 -3.75
CA VAL A 9 -7.83 -4.49 -4.36
C VAL A 9 -7.19 -3.12 -4.15
N PHE A 10 -5.94 -3.11 -3.71
CA PHE A 10 -5.11 -1.92 -3.63
C PHE A 10 -3.93 -2.07 -4.59
N LEU A 11 -3.77 -1.10 -5.49
CA LEU A 11 -2.61 -1.01 -6.36
C LEU A 11 -1.61 -0.05 -5.73
N ILE A 12 -0.41 -0.56 -5.45
CA ILE A 12 0.68 0.23 -4.89
C ILE A 12 1.85 0.16 -5.88
N PRO A 13 2.11 1.23 -6.65
CA PRO A 13 3.23 1.25 -7.58
C PRO A 13 4.53 1.32 -6.77
N TYR A 14 5.32 0.25 -6.82
CA TYR A 14 6.66 0.24 -6.27
C TYR A 14 7.51 -0.77 -7.04
N ASP A 15 8.72 -0.35 -7.42
CA ASP A 15 9.68 -1.20 -8.11
C ASP A 15 10.69 -1.78 -7.12
N PHE A 16 10.78 -3.11 -7.10
CA PHE A 16 11.71 -3.84 -6.24
C PHE A 16 12.90 -4.42 -7.00
N ARG A 17 13.02 -4.21 -8.32
CA ARG A 17 14.09 -4.79 -9.15
C ARG A 17 15.49 -4.40 -8.66
N ASP A 18 15.62 -3.17 -8.17
CA ASP A 18 16.87 -2.62 -7.68
C ASP A 18 17.10 -2.86 -6.17
N MET A 19 16.20 -3.59 -5.49
CA MET A 19 16.35 -3.86 -4.06
C MET A 19 17.49 -4.86 -3.80
N PRO A 20 18.57 -4.46 -3.11
CA PRO A 20 19.72 -5.34 -2.88
C PRO A 20 19.37 -6.53 -1.96
N PRO A 21 20.10 -7.65 -2.03
CA PRO A 21 19.94 -8.74 -1.08
C PRO A 21 20.28 -8.27 0.35
N ASN A 22 19.68 -8.94 1.33
CA ASN A 22 19.76 -8.66 2.77
C ASN A 22 19.29 -7.26 3.21
N THR A 23 18.46 -6.59 2.40
CA THR A 23 17.90 -5.27 2.75
C THR A 23 16.46 -5.37 3.24
N LYS A 24 16.02 -4.33 3.96
CA LYS A 24 14.63 -4.13 4.39
C LYS A 24 14.16 -2.76 3.91
N THR A 25 12.94 -2.70 3.42
CA THR A 25 12.29 -1.45 3.02
C THR A 25 10.84 -1.43 3.50
N PHE A 26 10.18 -0.29 3.36
CA PHE A 26 8.76 -0.18 3.64
C PHE A 26 8.07 0.66 2.58
N ILE A 27 6.80 0.40 2.37
CA ILE A 27 5.91 1.16 1.51
C ILE A 27 4.84 1.81 2.39
N ARG A 28 4.65 3.12 2.22
CA ARG A 28 3.57 3.88 2.84
C ARG A 28 2.78 4.61 1.76
N GLN A 29 1.49 4.35 1.69
CA GLN A 29 0.60 5.00 0.74
C GLN A 29 -0.62 5.54 1.46
N LYS A 30 -1.01 6.76 1.12
CA LYS A 30 -2.28 7.38 1.54
C LYS A 30 -3.12 7.62 0.30
N SER A 31 -4.37 7.17 0.35
CA SER A 31 -5.39 7.53 -0.65
C SER A 31 -6.41 8.44 0.00
N TYR A 32 -6.71 9.54 -0.68
CA TYR A 32 -7.65 10.54 -0.21
C TYR A 32 -8.91 10.50 -1.06
N LEU A 33 -10.05 10.81 -0.44
CA LEU A 33 -11.29 11.08 -1.15
C LEU A 33 -11.17 12.49 -1.74
N LYS A 34 -11.38 12.60 -3.05
CA LYS A 34 -11.50 13.89 -3.72
C LYS A 34 -12.99 14.22 -3.76
N ASP A 35 -13.43 15.29 -3.10
CA ASP A 35 -14.82 15.73 -3.25
C ASP A 35 -14.96 16.32 -4.66
N SER A 36 -15.76 15.65 -5.50
CA SER A 36 -16.01 16.07 -6.88
C SER A 36 -16.86 17.34 -6.96
N ARG A 37 -17.51 17.75 -5.87
CA ARG A 37 -18.40 18.92 -5.84
C ARG A 37 -17.65 20.22 -5.62
N ASN A 38 -16.45 20.17 -5.05
CA ASN A 38 -15.66 21.37 -4.84
C ASN A 38 -14.16 21.08 -5.08
N PRO A 39 -13.68 21.20 -6.34
CA PRO A 39 -12.29 20.90 -6.70
C PRO A 39 -11.25 21.74 -5.96
N HIS A 40 -11.67 22.87 -5.37
CA HIS A 40 -10.84 23.79 -4.61
C HIS A 40 -10.89 23.58 -3.09
N ASP A 41 -11.69 22.64 -2.58
CA ASP A 41 -11.74 22.36 -1.15
C ASP A 41 -10.47 21.56 -0.76
N PRO A 42 -9.57 22.13 0.07
CA PRO A 42 -8.37 21.44 0.51
C PRO A 42 -8.68 20.25 1.43
N LYS A 43 -9.93 20.07 1.88
CA LYS A 43 -10.35 18.91 2.68
C LYS A 43 -10.49 17.64 1.84
N SER A 44 -9.36 17.13 1.34
CA SER A 44 -9.29 15.75 0.91
C SER A 44 -9.29 14.84 2.15
N SER A 45 -10.41 14.19 2.47
CA SER A 45 -10.47 13.28 3.62
C SER A 45 -9.61 12.05 3.34
N LEU A 46 -8.84 11.60 4.34
CA LEU A 46 -8.10 10.35 4.21
C LEU A 46 -9.11 9.22 4.05
N ARG A 47 -8.94 8.40 3.02
CA ARG A 47 -9.80 7.25 2.76
C ARG A 47 -9.13 5.96 3.19
N TYR A 48 -7.86 5.79 2.79
CA TYR A 48 -7.05 4.62 3.13
C TYR A 48 -5.62 5.01 3.47
N ALA A 49 -5.03 4.35 4.45
CA ALA A 49 -3.59 4.38 4.68
C ALA A 49 -3.04 2.96 4.76
N ILE A 50 -1.96 2.72 4.04
CA ILE A 50 -1.31 1.41 3.96
C ILE A 50 0.13 1.56 4.43
N HIS A 51 0.57 0.61 5.24
CA HIS A 51 1.97 0.44 5.62
C HIS A 51 2.35 -1.04 5.49
N LEU A 52 3.26 -1.31 4.55
CA LEU A 52 3.81 -2.63 4.28
C LEU A 52 5.32 -2.60 4.48
N GLN A 53 5.87 -3.64 5.10
CA GLN A 53 7.32 -3.79 5.27
C GLN A 53 7.80 -5.00 4.50
N PHE A 54 8.87 -4.84 3.75
CA PHE A 54 9.45 -5.87 2.90
C PHE A 54 10.89 -6.17 3.30
N VAL A 55 11.29 -7.43 3.11
CA VAL A 55 12.67 -7.89 3.21
C VAL A 55 13.07 -8.58 1.92
N SER A 56 14.32 -8.38 1.50
CA SER A 56 14.98 -9.12 0.42
C SER A 56 16.00 -10.08 1.02
N PRO A 57 15.71 -11.37 1.28
CA PRO A 57 16.73 -12.30 1.80
C PRO A 57 17.80 -12.64 0.75
N SER A 58 17.47 -12.52 -0.53
CA SER A 58 18.37 -12.75 -1.66
C SER A 58 17.82 -12.07 -2.91
N LYS A 59 18.65 -11.94 -3.95
CA LYS A 59 18.31 -11.21 -5.18
C LYS A 59 16.97 -11.72 -5.75
N LYS A 60 16.04 -10.81 -6.03
CA LYS A 60 14.67 -11.08 -6.54
C LYS A 60 13.72 -11.85 -5.60
N ARG A 61 14.10 -12.13 -4.34
CA ARG A 61 13.19 -12.75 -3.37
C ARG A 61 12.66 -11.68 -2.42
N LEU A 62 11.35 -11.49 -2.39
CA LEU A 62 10.67 -10.47 -1.59
C LEU A 62 9.69 -11.12 -0.63
N TYR A 63 9.72 -10.71 0.62
CA TYR A 63 8.77 -11.16 1.64
C TYR A 63 8.21 -9.98 2.40
N LEU A 64 6.93 -10.05 2.75
CA LEU A 64 6.35 -9.19 3.77
C LEU A 64 6.91 -9.59 5.13
N CYS A 65 7.27 -8.60 5.95
CA CYS A 65 7.84 -8.84 7.26
C CYS A 65 7.16 -7.97 8.33
N LYS A 66 7.26 -8.41 9.59
CA LYS A 66 6.75 -7.71 10.78
C LYS A 66 5.23 -7.48 10.75
N SER A 67 4.77 -6.38 10.18
CA SER A 67 3.37 -5.96 10.26
C SER A 67 2.86 -5.44 8.93
N LEU A 68 1.69 -5.93 8.53
CA LEU A 68 0.84 -5.34 7.50
C LEU A 68 -0.22 -4.50 8.21
N ARG A 69 -0.25 -3.19 7.93
CA ARG A 69 -1.26 -2.30 8.50
C ARG A 69 -2.03 -1.63 7.37
N VAL A 70 -3.35 -1.81 7.39
CA VAL A 70 -4.28 -1.13 6.51
C VAL A 70 -5.31 -0.44 7.38
N VAL A 71 -5.45 0.87 7.20
CA VAL A 71 -6.40 1.71 7.91
C VAL A 71 -7.44 2.20 6.94
N PHE A 72 -8.69 2.15 7.38
CA PHE A 72 -9.86 2.65 6.67
C PHE A 72 -10.39 3.84 7.47
N ALA A 73 -10.71 4.93 6.77
CA ALA A 73 -11.32 6.13 7.33
C ALA A 73 -12.55 6.52 6.49
#